data_AF-A0A925JZW3-F1
#
_entry.id   AF-A0A925JZW3-F1
#
_cell.length_a   1.000
_cell.length_b   1.000
_cell.length_c   1.000
_cell.angle_alpha   90.00
_cell.angle_beta   90.00
_cell.angle_gamma   90.00
#
_symmetry.space_group_name_H-M   'P 1'
#
loop_
_entity.id
_entity.type
_entity.pdbx_description
1 polymer ?
#
loop_
_entity_poly.entity_id
_entity_poly.type
_entity_poly.pdbx_seq_one_letter_code
_entity_poly.pdbx_strand_id
1 'polypeptide(L)'
;MKKLVLSLSLAGSLMAAGLQNRTQIRGEYIEARTADVYTGPCFANSEVDLVGNLAVFGWHVTSGDFQGVNLDGLSVVGVVKANSTLGNVNGNAYPVKSVVILDQRASALQRLALKAFAQRMAGDLLQDVVRVETQPI
;
A
#
# COMPACT_ATOMS: atom_id res chain seq x y z
N MET A 1 31.70 39.70 -23.75
CA MET A 1 31.53 38.37 -24.38
C MET A 1 31.86 37.18 -23.44
N LYS A 2 32.91 37.23 -22.61
CA LYS A 2 33.22 36.12 -21.65
C LYS A 2 32.29 36.00 -20.44
N LYS A 3 31.60 37.08 -20.02
CA LYS A 3 30.70 37.07 -18.85
C LYS A 3 29.29 36.54 -19.13
N LEU A 4 28.88 36.47 -20.41
CA LEU A 4 27.54 36.01 -20.81
C LEU A 4 27.46 34.48 -20.95
N VAL A 5 28.61 33.83 -21.14
CA VAL A 5 28.71 32.36 -21.30
C VAL A 5 28.60 31.65 -19.95
N LEU A 6 29.00 32.29 -18.85
CA LEU A 6 29.01 31.68 -17.52
C LEU A 6 27.64 31.63 -16.84
N SER A 7 26.69 32.47 -17.27
CA SER A 7 25.33 32.51 -16.73
C SER A 7 24.37 31.52 -17.40
N LEU A 8 24.73 30.98 -18.57
CA LEU A 8 23.90 30.01 -19.29
C LEU A 8 24.13 28.55 -18.83
N SER A 9 25.27 28.27 -18.21
CA SER A 9 25.59 26.94 -17.67
C SER A 9 24.92 26.65 -16.33
N LEU A 10 24.47 27.65 -15.57
CA LEU A 10 23.78 27.45 -14.29
C LEU A 10 22.26 27.26 -14.44
N ALA A 11 21.68 27.62 -15.59
CA ALA A 11 20.26 27.42 -15.87
C ALA A 11 19.93 26.00 -16.38
N GLY A 12 20.93 25.27 -16.89
CA GLY A 12 20.75 23.90 -17.40
C GLY A 12 20.59 22.82 -16.32
N SER A 13 21.02 23.10 -15.08
CA SER A 13 21.03 22.10 -13.99
C SER A 13 19.66 21.89 -13.32
N LEU A 14 18.67 22.74 -13.59
CA LEU A 14 17.34 22.67 -12.96
C LEU A 14 16.32 21.82 -13.75
N MET A 15 16.60 21.45 -15.00
CA MET A 15 15.68 20.63 -15.81
C MET A 15 15.81 19.11 -15.60
N ALA A 16 16.81 18.63 -14.84
CA ALA A 16 16.96 17.21 -14.56
C ALA A 16 16.03 16.68 -13.44
N ALA A 17 15.37 17.56 -12.69
CA ALA A 17 14.46 17.17 -11.60
C ALA A 17 13.11 16.60 -12.09
N GLY A 18 12.84 16.62 -13.40
CA GLY A 18 11.58 16.18 -14.01
C GLY A 18 11.52 14.73 -14.46
N LEU A 19 12.63 13.98 -14.41
CA LEU A 19 12.60 12.52 -14.57
C LEU A 19 12.15 11.92 -13.25
N GLN A 20 10.86 12.09 -12.92
CA GLN A 20 10.22 11.15 -12.03
C GLN A 20 10.37 9.79 -12.71
N ASN A 21 11.32 8.97 -12.21
CA ASN A 21 11.27 7.53 -12.44
C ASN A 21 9.86 7.15 -12.04
N ARG A 22 9.02 6.91 -13.04
CA ARG A 22 7.64 6.51 -12.84
C ARG A 22 7.76 5.09 -12.35
N THR A 23 7.98 4.96 -11.05
CA THR A 23 8.17 3.72 -10.34
C THR A 23 6.95 2.85 -10.63
N GLN A 24 7.09 1.96 -11.62
CA GLN A 24 5.99 1.19 -12.17
C GLN A 24 6.06 -0.19 -11.55
N ILE A 25 5.53 -0.28 -10.32
CA ILE A 25 5.33 -1.56 -9.66
C ILE A 25 4.21 -2.29 -10.40
N ARG A 26 4.52 -3.49 -10.86
CA ARG A 26 3.58 -4.44 -11.44
C ARG A 26 3.49 -5.66 -10.54
N GLY A 27 2.28 -6.15 -10.35
CA GLY A 27 2.03 -7.27 -9.47
C GLY A 27 0.57 -7.61 -9.35
N GLU A 28 0.28 -8.42 -8.33
CA GLU A 28 -1.05 -8.87 -7.97
C GLU A 28 -1.48 -8.24 -6.65
N TYR A 29 -2.77 -7.93 -6.56
CA TYR A 29 -3.41 -7.48 -5.34
C TYR A 29 -4.58 -8.41 -5.03
N ILE A 30 -4.63 -8.88 -3.79
CA ILE A 30 -5.77 -9.62 -3.25
C ILE A 30 -6.27 -8.93 -2.00
N GLU A 31 -7.59 -8.93 -1.84
CA GLU A 31 -8.25 -8.42 -0.67
C GLU A 31 -9.38 -9.36 -0.27
N ALA A 32 -9.41 -9.70 1.02
CA ALA A 32 -10.51 -10.45 1.61
C ALA A 32 -11.08 -9.64 2.79
N ARG A 33 -12.41 -9.51 2.84
CA ARG A 33 -13.15 -8.84 3.92
C ARG A 33 -14.16 -9.79 4.54
N THR A 34 -14.59 -9.48 5.75
CA THR A 34 -15.46 -10.33 6.59
C THR A 34 -16.92 -9.87 6.60
N ALA A 35 -17.49 -9.52 5.45
CA ALA A 35 -18.91 -9.19 5.32
C ALA A 35 -19.49 -9.71 4.01
N ASP A 36 -20.68 -10.29 4.11
CA ASP A 36 -21.43 -10.81 2.98
C ASP A 36 -22.57 -9.89 2.55
N VAL A 37 -22.99 -10.07 1.29
CA VAL A 37 -24.17 -9.45 0.70
C VAL A 37 -25.15 -10.56 0.31
N TYR A 38 -26.39 -10.44 0.78
CA TYR A 38 -27.46 -11.38 0.49
C TYR A 38 -28.47 -10.73 -0.45
N THR A 39 -28.56 -11.27 -1.67
CA THR A 39 -29.49 -10.79 -2.70
C THR A 39 -30.51 -11.86 -3.04
N GLY A 40 -31.79 -11.54 -2.94
CA GLY A 40 -32.90 -12.32 -3.47
C GLY A 40 -33.67 -11.54 -4.54
N PRO A 41 -34.68 -12.15 -5.19
CA PRO A 41 -35.47 -11.50 -6.23
C PRO A 41 -36.13 -10.18 -5.80
N CYS A 42 -36.43 -10.03 -4.51
CA CYS A 42 -37.16 -8.88 -3.96
C CYS A 42 -36.45 -8.17 -2.79
N PHE A 43 -35.20 -8.50 -2.47
CA PHE A 43 -34.45 -7.82 -1.41
C PHE A 43 -32.94 -7.88 -1.66
N ALA A 44 -32.23 -6.87 -1.18
CA ALA A 44 -30.77 -6.85 -1.09
C ALA A 44 -30.40 -6.35 0.30
N ASN A 45 -29.70 -7.18 1.07
CA ASN A 45 -29.22 -6.85 2.40
C ASN A 45 -27.73 -7.18 2.50
N SER A 46 -27.09 -6.65 3.52
CA SER A 46 -25.69 -6.93 3.82
C SER A 46 -25.50 -7.00 5.32
N GLU A 47 -24.37 -7.54 5.75
CA GLU A 47 -24.00 -7.58 7.16
C GLU A 47 -23.35 -6.27 7.65
N VAL A 48 -23.67 -5.15 7.00
CA VAL A 48 -23.22 -3.82 7.42
C VAL A 48 -23.70 -3.57 8.85
N ASP A 49 -22.80 -3.02 9.67
CA ASP A 49 -22.95 -2.77 11.11
C ASP A 49 -23.09 -4.03 11.98
N LEU A 50 -22.97 -5.24 11.40
CA LEU A 50 -22.86 -6.50 12.14
C LEU A 50 -21.43 -7.04 12.13
N VAL A 51 -20.80 -7.12 10.96
CA VAL A 51 -19.42 -7.61 10.75
C VAL A 51 -18.68 -6.78 9.69
N GLY A 52 -17.65 -7.33 9.04
CA GLY A 52 -16.85 -6.63 8.01
C GLY A 52 -15.78 -5.70 8.57
N ASN A 53 -15.47 -5.80 9.86
CA ASN A 53 -14.42 -5.03 10.51
C ASN A 53 -13.04 -5.70 10.46
N LEU A 54 -12.91 -6.86 9.80
CA LEU A 54 -11.62 -7.51 9.55
C LEU A 54 -11.36 -7.57 8.04
N ALA A 55 -10.11 -7.31 7.65
CA ALA A 55 -9.66 -7.52 6.28
C ALA A 55 -8.18 -7.97 6.21
N VAL A 56 -7.86 -8.67 5.14
CA VAL A 56 -6.49 -9.03 4.75
C VAL A 56 -6.23 -8.49 3.35
N PHE A 57 -5.10 -7.81 3.19
CA PHE A 57 -4.59 -7.30 1.94
C PHE A 57 -3.30 -8.03 1.60
N GLY A 58 -3.16 -8.56 0.40
CA GLY A 58 -1.93 -9.16 -0.10
C GLY A 58 -1.46 -8.45 -1.35
N TRP A 59 -0.17 -8.10 -1.39
CA TRP A 59 0.48 -7.62 -2.59
C TRP A 59 1.66 -8.53 -2.92
N HIS A 60 1.69 -9.02 -4.16
CA HIS A 60 2.83 -9.73 -4.72
C HIS A 60 3.42 -8.89 -5.85
N VAL A 61 4.66 -8.44 -5.70
CA VAL A 61 5.34 -7.62 -6.71
C VAL A 61 5.99 -8.55 -7.73
N THR A 62 5.46 -8.58 -8.96
CA THR A 62 6.09 -9.31 -10.06
C THR A 62 7.35 -8.58 -10.54
N SER A 63 7.28 -7.25 -10.67
CA SER A 63 8.43 -6.42 -11.02
C SER A 63 8.26 -4.95 -10.62
N GLY A 64 9.37 -4.26 -10.33
CA GLY A 64 9.44 -2.84 -10.06
C GLY A 64 10.28 -2.51 -8.82
N ASP A 65 10.64 -1.23 -8.72
CA ASP A 65 11.20 -0.67 -7.49
C ASP A 65 10.12 0.03 -6.67
N PHE A 66 10.40 0.34 -5.41
CA PHE A 66 9.67 1.34 -4.64
C PHE A 66 10.69 2.28 -4.00
N GLN A 67 10.60 3.58 -4.29
CA GLN A 67 11.55 4.58 -3.78
C GLN A 67 13.02 4.19 -4.05
N GLY A 68 13.30 3.61 -5.24
CA GLY A 68 14.64 3.19 -5.63
C GLY A 68 15.10 1.84 -5.06
N VAL A 69 14.24 1.12 -4.31
CA VAL A 69 14.52 -0.22 -3.80
C VAL A 69 13.82 -1.26 -4.65
N ASN A 70 14.55 -2.16 -5.29
CA ASN A 70 13.98 -3.25 -6.09
C ASN A 70 13.17 -4.21 -5.20
N LEU A 71 11.92 -4.48 -5.58
CA LEU A 71 11.00 -5.35 -4.85
C LEU A 71 10.59 -6.60 -5.65
N ASP A 72 11.31 -6.94 -6.72
CA ASP A 72 10.93 -8.01 -7.63
C ASP A 72 10.75 -9.35 -6.91
N GLY A 73 9.62 -10.01 -7.17
CA GLY A 73 9.27 -11.30 -6.61
C GLY A 73 8.91 -11.30 -5.12
N LEU A 74 8.91 -10.15 -4.46
CA LEU A 74 8.63 -10.03 -3.02
C LEU A 74 7.14 -9.79 -2.74
N SER A 75 6.71 -10.29 -1.59
CA SER A 75 5.33 -10.14 -1.11
C SER A 75 5.24 -9.29 0.17
N VAL A 76 4.08 -8.67 0.39
CA VAL A 76 3.73 -8.05 1.68
C VAL A 76 2.24 -8.25 1.94
N VAL A 77 1.90 -8.52 3.20
CA VAL A 77 0.52 -8.69 3.64
C VAL A 77 0.20 -7.67 4.74
N GLY A 78 -0.95 -7.01 4.61
CA GLY A 78 -1.54 -6.19 5.66
C GLY A 78 -2.78 -6.87 6.23
N VAL A 79 -2.87 -6.97 7.55
CA VAL A 79 -4.03 -7.50 8.26
C VAL A 79 -4.60 -6.39 9.12
N VAL A 80 -5.90 -6.13 9.04
CA VAL A 80 -6.53 -5.02 9.76
C VAL A 80 -7.73 -5.47 10.58
N LYS A 81 -7.90 -4.77 11.71
CA LYS A 81 -9.12 -4.75 12.50
C LYS A 81 -9.58 -3.30 12.65
N ALA A 82 -10.70 -2.99 12.03
CA ALA A 82 -11.40 -1.71 12.09
C ALA A 82 -12.37 -1.64 13.27
N ASN A 83 -12.85 -0.43 13.55
CA ASN A 83 -13.88 -0.17 14.55
C ASN A 83 -15.29 -0.52 14.05
N SER A 84 -15.55 -0.38 12.75
CA SER A 84 -16.84 -0.68 12.10
C SER A 84 -16.63 -1.41 10.77
N THR A 85 -17.72 -1.75 10.08
CA THR A 85 -17.68 -2.35 8.73
C THR A 85 -16.88 -1.50 7.75
N LEU A 86 -15.86 -2.10 7.13
CA LEU A 86 -15.01 -1.46 6.14
C LEU A 86 -15.78 -1.16 4.86
N GLY A 87 -15.86 0.12 4.48
CA GLY A 87 -16.60 0.58 3.30
C GLY A 87 -18.03 1.04 3.58
N ASN A 88 -18.50 0.98 4.84
CA ASN A 88 -19.76 1.63 5.22
C ASN A 88 -19.62 3.16 5.10
N VAL A 89 -20.36 3.76 4.16
CA VAL A 89 -20.35 5.21 3.92
C VAL A 89 -21.01 6.03 5.02
N ASN A 90 -21.82 5.39 5.87
CA ASN A 90 -22.52 6.01 6.99
C ASN A 90 -21.82 5.77 8.34
N GLY A 91 -20.79 4.92 8.35
CA GLY A 91 -20.04 4.54 9.55
C GLY A 91 -18.63 5.14 9.57
N ASN A 92 -17.95 5.01 10.71
CA ASN A 92 -16.54 5.36 10.83
C ASN A 92 -15.70 4.11 11.15
N ALA A 93 -14.89 3.69 10.18
CA ALA A 93 -14.02 2.53 10.30
C ALA A 93 -12.88 2.73 11.34
N TYR A 94 -12.59 3.97 11.74
CA TYR A 94 -11.49 4.29 12.64
C TYR A 94 -11.91 4.27 14.13
N PRO A 95 -10.98 3.94 15.06
CA PRO A 95 -9.58 3.57 14.81
C PRO A 95 -9.42 2.19 14.16
N VAL A 96 -8.38 2.03 13.34
CA VAL A 96 -8.00 0.76 12.70
C VAL A 96 -6.67 0.33 13.27
N LYS A 97 -6.57 -0.91 13.77
CA LYS A 97 -5.29 -1.52 14.16
C LYS A 97 -4.84 -2.47 13.08
N SER A 98 -3.53 -2.53 12.85
CA SER A 98 -2.97 -3.34 11.77
C SER A 98 -1.75 -4.15 12.16
N VAL A 99 -1.57 -5.27 11.46
CA VAL A 99 -0.35 -6.07 11.46
C VAL A 99 0.19 -6.09 10.03
N VAL A 100 1.49 -5.90 9.87
CA VAL A 100 2.16 -6.03 8.57
C VAL A 100 3.06 -7.25 8.58
N ILE A 101 2.88 -8.15 7.63
CA ILE A 101 3.70 -9.34 7.45
C ILE A 101 4.55 -9.12 6.20
N LEU A 102 5.87 -9.17 6.38
CA LEU A 102 6.87 -8.96 5.36
C LEU A 102 7.44 -10.30 4.89
N ASP A 103 7.75 -10.41 3.62
CA ASP A 103 8.40 -11.58 3.05
C ASP A 103 9.79 -11.82 3.69
N GLN A 104 10.02 -13.04 4.14
CA GLN A 104 11.26 -13.47 4.78
C GLN A 104 12.48 -13.35 3.86
N ARG A 105 12.29 -13.47 2.54
CA ARG A 105 13.36 -13.36 1.54
C ARG A 105 13.87 -11.93 1.39
N ALA A 106 13.09 -10.93 1.82
CA ALA A 106 13.46 -9.52 1.69
C ALA A 106 14.64 -9.16 2.60
N SER A 107 15.60 -8.40 2.07
CA SER A 107 16.65 -7.73 2.83
C SER A 107 16.08 -6.67 3.78
N ALA A 108 16.89 -6.15 4.71
CA ALA A 108 16.45 -5.11 5.64
C ALA A 108 15.92 -3.85 4.92
N LEU A 109 16.58 -3.42 3.85
CA LEU A 109 16.15 -2.27 3.06
C LEU A 109 14.84 -2.56 2.31
N GLN A 110 14.72 -3.75 1.72
CA GLN A 110 13.49 -4.18 1.05
C GLN A 110 12.32 -4.31 2.01
N ARG A 111 12.53 -4.77 3.25
CA ARG A 111 11.49 -4.84 4.29
C ARG A 111 10.93 -3.46 4.62
N LEU A 112 11.79 -2.45 4.74
CA LEU A 112 11.35 -1.06 4.94
C LEU A 112 10.56 -0.55 3.74
N ALA A 113 11.06 -0.81 2.53
CA ALA A 113 10.38 -0.40 1.29
C ALA A 113 9.04 -1.12 1.09
N LEU A 114 8.94 -2.42 1.38
CA LEU A 114 7.69 -3.20 1.35
C LEU A 114 6.66 -2.67 2.35
N LYS A 115 7.09 -2.38 3.58
CA LYS A 115 6.20 -1.77 4.58
C LYS A 115 5.69 -0.42 4.09
N ALA A 116 6.58 0.45 3.62
CA ALA A 116 6.21 1.77 3.12
C ALA A 116 5.30 1.68 1.88
N PHE A 117 5.56 0.71 0.99
CA PHE A 117 4.70 0.39 -0.15
C PHE A 117 3.31 -0.03 0.31
N ALA A 118 3.19 -0.99 1.23
CA ALA A 118 1.90 -1.44 1.77
C ALA A 118 1.13 -0.28 2.43
N GLN A 119 1.81 0.56 3.22
CA GLN A 119 1.21 1.75 3.83
C GLN A 119 0.72 2.76 2.78
N ARG A 120 1.48 2.94 1.69
CA ARG A 120 1.06 3.79 0.57
C ARG A 120 -0.19 3.23 -0.12
N MET A 121 -0.26 1.92 -0.30
CA MET A 121 -1.38 1.26 -0.99
C MET A 121 -2.65 1.19 -0.15
N ALA A 122 -2.53 0.90 1.15
CA ALA A 122 -3.67 0.78 2.06
C ALA A 122 -4.13 2.12 2.66
N GLY A 123 -3.34 3.19 2.45
CA GLY A 123 -3.60 4.51 3.01
C GLY A 123 -3.64 4.47 4.53
N ASP A 124 -4.73 5.00 5.09
CA ASP A 124 -4.89 5.18 6.53
C ASP A 124 -5.11 3.85 7.29
N LEU A 125 -5.49 2.77 6.60
CA LEU A 125 -5.78 1.47 7.21
C LEU A 125 -4.53 0.76 7.78
N LEU A 126 -3.32 1.11 7.30
CA LEU A 126 -2.04 0.57 7.78
C LEU A 126 -1.17 1.61 8.50
N GLN A 127 -1.75 2.69 9.06
CA GLN A 127 -0.98 3.70 9.78
C GLN A 127 -0.66 3.29 11.22
N ASP A 128 -1.64 2.72 11.93
CA ASP A 128 -1.49 2.25 13.31
C ASP A 128 -1.11 0.77 13.32
N VAL A 129 0.16 0.52 13.02
CA VAL A 129 0.75 -0.83 12.97
C VAL A 129 1.14 -1.26 14.37
N VAL A 130 0.40 -2.21 14.94
CA VAL A 130 0.65 -2.74 16.30
C VAL A 130 1.68 -3.86 16.31
N ARG A 131 1.96 -4.49 15.16
CA ARG A 131 2.97 -5.54 15.01
C ARG A 131 3.47 -5.64 13.57
N VAL A 132 4.76 -5.90 13.42
CA VAL A 132 5.40 -6.23 12.15
C VAL A 132 6.02 -7.61 12.28
N GLU A 133 5.76 -8.47 11.30
CA GLU A 133 6.29 -9.84 11.27
C GLU A 133 7.04 -10.12 9.98
N THR A 134 7.82 -11.20 10.01
CA THR A 134 8.50 -11.73 8.85
C THR A 134 8.16 -13.20 8.71
N GLN A 135 7.59 -13.60 7.58
CA GLN A 135 7.07 -14.95 7.34
C GLN A 135 7.41 -15.41 5.91
N PRO A 136 7.42 -16.73 5.63
CA PRO A 136 7.61 -17.26 4.28
C PRO A 136 6.32 -17.12 3.45
N ILE A 137 6.14 -15.96 2.80
CA ILE A 137 4.98 -15.55 1.99
C ILE A 137 5.39 -15.01 0.62
#